data_AF-A0A4R2AY66-F1
#
_entry.id   AF-A0A4R2AY66-F1
#
_cell.length_a   1.000
_cell.length_b   1.000
_cell.length_c   1.000
_cell.angle_alpha   90.00
_cell.angle_beta   90.00
_cell.angle_gamma   90.00
#
_symmetry.space_group_name_H-M   'P 1'
#
loop_
_entity.id
_entity.type
_entity.pdbx_description
1 polymer ?
#
loop_
_entity_poly.entity_id
_entity_poly.type
_entity_poly.pdbx_seq_one_letter_code
_entity_poly.pdbx_strand_id
1 'polypeptide(L)'
;MIAAMFRLCDVSLDGSLCGRNLHLQREQAIAIDDLLEYNTFVPLGHEGGPYRLSLSLTDADLALHISTAQGAHVVTHYVSLTSFHRIFKDYFLICQSYNFAVTRPHTQRLEAIDMRRRSVHDSASELLREQLAPQVTPCLSNDVSIP
;
A
#
# COMPACT_ATOMS: atom_id res chain seq x y z
N MET A 1 -0.92 -29.40 -13.35
CA MET A 1 -1.14 -27.97 -13.58
C MET A 1 -0.74 -27.25 -12.30
N ILE A 2 0.43 -26.62 -12.29
CA ILE A 2 0.87 -25.81 -11.15
C ILE A 2 0.07 -24.51 -11.26
N ALA A 3 -0.79 -24.22 -10.30
CA ALA A 3 -1.49 -22.95 -10.25
C ALA A 3 -0.43 -21.84 -10.27
N ALA A 4 -0.44 -21.02 -11.31
CA ALA A 4 0.41 -19.86 -11.43
C ALA A 4 0.21 -18.98 -10.18
N MET A 5 1.18 -18.98 -9.25
CA MET A 5 1.09 -18.19 -8.03
C MET A 5 1.50 -16.76 -8.36
N PHE A 6 0.50 -15.92 -8.60
CA PHE A 6 0.62 -14.47 -8.80
C PHE A 6 0.96 -13.77 -7.47
N ARG A 7 2.07 -14.13 -6.83
CA ARG A 7 2.47 -13.60 -5.52
C ARG A 7 3.73 -12.76 -5.59
N LEU A 8 3.81 -11.80 -4.67
CA LEU A 8 5.04 -11.09 -4.37
C LEU A 8 5.96 -12.01 -3.54
N CYS A 9 7.24 -12.08 -3.90
CA CYS A 9 8.27 -12.76 -3.13
C CYS A 9 9.24 -11.80 -2.44
N ASP A 10 9.25 -10.54 -2.85
CA ASP A 10 10.10 -9.51 -2.28
C ASP A 10 9.46 -8.13 -2.48
N VAL A 11 9.63 -7.26 -1.48
CA VAL A 11 9.21 -5.85 -1.53
C VAL A 11 10.36 -5.00 -1.03
N SER A 12 10.85 -4.11 -1.89
CA SER A 12 11.90 -3.16 -1.55
C SER A 12 11.39 -1.72 -1.58
N LEU A 13 11.87 -0.91 -0.66
CA LEU A 13 11.59 0.53 -0.58
C LEU A 13 12.87 1.30 -0.89
N ASP A 14 12.76 2.32 -1.73
CA ASP A 14 13.86 3.28 -1.91
C ASP A 14 14.17 4.03 -0.60
N GLY A 15 15.41 4.50 -0.45
CA GLY A 15 15.86 5.18 0.77
C GLY A 15 15.05 6.44 1.11
N SER A 16 14.42 7.07 0.12
CA SER A 16 13.49 8.19 0.31
C SER A 16 12.19 7.80 1.06
N LEU A 17 11.81 6.52 0.98
CA LEU A 17 10.62 5.95 1.62
C LEU A 17 10.92 5.26 2.95
N CYS A 18 12.19 5.05 3.30
CA CYS A 18 12.57 4.38 4.55
C CYS A 18 12.16 5.16 5.80
N GLY A 19 11.62 4.43 6.78
CA GLY A 19 11.13 4.96 8.05
C GLY A 19 12.23 5.68 8.83
N ARG A 20 11.98 6.94 9.19
CA ARG A 20 12.94 7.82 9.87
C ARG A 20 13.08 7.55 11.38
N ASN A 21 12.29 6.65 11.95
CA ASN A 21 12.37 6.23 13.34
C ASN A 21 11.90 4.77 13.53
N LEU A 22 12.16 4.20 14.70
CA LEU A 22 11.85 2.79 15.00
C LEU A 22 10.36 2.44 14.91
N HIS A 23 9.46 3.37 15.24
CA HIS A 23 8.03 3.12 15.14
C HIS A 23 7.60 3.02 13.68
N LEU A 24 8.01 3.97 12.84
CA LEU A 24 7.73 3.95 11.40
C LEU A 24 8.35 2.73 10.73
N GLN A 25 9.56 2.32 11.10
CA GLN A 25 10.18 1.11 10.56
C GLN A 25 9.39 -0.16 10.91
N ARG A 26 8.82 -0.23 12.13
CA ARG A 26 7.96 -1.35 12.53
C ARG A 26 6.65 -1.36 11.74
N GLU A 27 5.96 -0.22 11.63
CA GLU A 27 4.73 -0.12 10.83
C GLU A 27 4.99 -0.46 9.35
N GLN A 28 6.15 -0.06 8.82
CA GLN A 28 6.57 -0.42 7.46
C GLN A 28 6.85 -1.91 7.29
N ALA A 29 7.53 -2.55 8.25
CA ALA A 29 7.79 -3.98 8.20
C ALA A 29 6.47 -4.77 8.21
N ILE A 30 5.52 -4.39 9.07
CA ILE A 30 4.18 -5.00 9.11
C ILE A 30 3.48 -4.83 7.76
N ALA A 31 3.49 -3.61 7.19
CA ALA A 31 2.87 -3.37 5.89
C ALA A 31 3.53 -4.16 4.74
N ILE A 32 4.86 -4.37 4.79
CA ILE A 32 5.59 -5.19 3.81
C ILE A 32 5.21 -6.67 3.96
N ASP A 33 5.18 -7.19 5.18
CA ASP A 33 4.79 -8.58 5.45
C ASP A 33 3.34 -8.83 4.99
N ASP A 34 2.43 -7.90 5.27
CA ASP A 34 1.04 -7.98 4.79
C ASP A 34 0.96 -7.97 3.25
N LEU A 35 1.80 -7.17 2.58
CA LEU A 35 1.86 -7.17 1.11
C LEU A 35 2.40 -8.49 0.55
N LEU A 36 3.41 -9.10 1.19
CA LEU A 36 3.95 -10.39 0.76
C LEU A 36 2.95 -11.52 0.98
N GLU A 37 2.18 -11.47 2.06
CA GLU A 37 1.25 -12.53 2.43
C GLU A 37 -0.09 -12.46 1.68
N TYR A 38 -0.66 -11.26 1.51
CA TYR A 38 -2.02 -11.07 1.01
C TYR A 38 -2.12 -10.43 -0.37
N ASN A 39 -1.05 -9.87 -0.93
CA ASN A 39 -1.14 -9.24 -2.25
C ASN A 39 -1.04 -10.26 -3.39
N THR A 40 -1.94 -10.15 -4.36
CA THR A 40 -1.90 -10.93 -5.60
C THR A 40 -1.75 -9.97 -6.78
N PHE A 41 -0.69 -10.13 -7.56
CA PHE A 41 -0.40 -9.27 -8.70
C PHE A 41 -0.48 -10.04 -10.01
N VAL A 42 -1.43 -9.68 -10.87
CA VAL A 42 -1.68 -10.34 -12.16
C VAL A 42 -1.30 -9.37 -13.29
N PRO A 43 -0.02 -9.30 -13.70
CA PRO A 43 0.37 -8.48 -14.84
C PRO A 43 -0.17 -9.11 -16.13
N LEU A 44 -0.76 -8.27 -16.99
CA LEU A 44 -1.33 -8.70 -18.27
C LEU A 44 -0.22 -9.31 -19.16
N GLY A 45 -0.46 -10.52 -19.66
CA GLY A 45 0.46 -11.22 -20.57
C GLY A 45 1.56 -12.06 -19.88
N HIS A 46 1.48 -12.27 -18.57
CA HIS A 46 2.41 -13.14 -17.84
C HIS A 46 1.71 -14.39 -17.29
N GLU A 47 2.32 -15.57 -17.49
CA GLU A 47 1.75 -16.88 -17.13
C GLU A 47 1.90 -17.23 -15.63
N GLY A 48 2.38 -16.31 -14.79
CA GLY A 48 2.58 -16.53 -13.35
C GLY A 48 3.90 -16.01 -12.77
N GLY A 49 3.86 -15.71 -11.45
CA GLY A 49 4.98 -15.27 -10.61
C GLY A 49 5.77 -16.44 -10.01
N PRO A 50 6.78 -16.17 -9.15
CA PRO A 50 6.83 -15.03 -8.21
C PRO A 50 7.43 -13.72 -8.74
N TYR A 51 6.95 -12.60 -8.21
CA TYR A 51 7.35 -11.24 -8.58
C TYR A 51 8.02 -10.48 -7.44
N ARG A 52 8.90 -9.54 -7.76
CA ARG A 52 9.45 -8.56 -6.82
C ARG A 52 8.86 -7.19 -7.10
N LEU A 53 8.46 -6.50 -6.03
CA LEU A 53 7.99 -5.12 -6.08
C LEU A 53 9.07 -4.20 -5.52
N SER A 54 9.38 -3.13 -6.23
CA SER A 54 10.24 -2.05 -5.73
C SER A 54 9.46 -0.74 -5.78
N LEU A 55 9.38 -0.05 -4.65
CA LEU A 55 8.70 1.23 -4.52
C LEU A 55 9.72 2.35 -4.46
N SER A 56 9.58 3.36 -5.32
CA SER A 56 10.42 4.55 -5.29
C SER A 56 9.60 5.83 -5.52
N LEU A 57 10.08 6.94 -4.96
CA LEU A 57 9.54 8.27 -5.25
C LEU A 57 10.31 8.89 -6.40
N THR A 58 9.60 9.30 -7.45
CA THR A 58 10.18 10.07 -8.56
C THR A 58 9.37 11.36 -8.70
N ASP A 59 10.00 12.49 -8.41
CA ASP A 59 9.37 13.82 -8.36
C ASP A 59 8.14 13.88 -7.44
N ALA A 60 6.94 13.72 -8.02
CA ALA A 60 5.64 13.74 -7.35
C ALA A 60 4.83 12.45 -7.55
N ASP A 61 5.45 11.40 -8.10
CA ASP A 61 4.81 10.13 -8.39
C ASP A 61 5.47 8.99 -7.60
N LEU A 62 4.65 8.04 -7.15
CA LEU A 62 5.10 6.77 -6.59
C LEU A 62 5.25 5.78 -7.75
N ALA A 63 6.47 5.34 -8.00
CA ALA A 63 6.78 4.31 -8.98
C ALA A 63 6.76 2.93 -8.33
N LEU A 64 5.91 2.05 -8.85
CA LEU A 64 5.81 0.64 -8.50
C LEU A 64 6.50 -0.16 -9.61
N HIS A 65 7.76 -0.53 -9.40
CA HIS A 65 8.52 -1.36 -10.32
C HIS A 65 8.30 -2.83 -9.99
N ILE A 66 7.81 -3.59 -10.96
CA ILE A 66 7.53 -5.02 -10.81
C ILE A 66 8.48 -5.79 -11.73
N SER A 67 9.20 -6.72 -11.13
CA SER A 67 10.15 -7.60 -11.82
C SER A 67 9.88 -9.06 -11.48
N THR A 68 10.38 -9.98 -12.31
CA THR A 68 10.35 -11.41 -11.99
C THR A 68 11.35 -11.72 -10.86
N ALA A 69 11.25 -12.89 -10.24
CA ALA A 69 12.24 -13.33 -9.26
C ALA A 69 13.70 -13.36 -9.78
N GLN A 70 13.89 -13.46 -11.09
CA GLN A 70 15.20 -13.40 -11.76
C GLN A 70 15.67 -11.95 -12.03
N GLY A 71 14.85 -10.94 -11.68
CA GLY A 71 15.15 -9.52 -11.87
C GLY A 71 14.80 -8.98 -13.26
N ALA A 72 14.08 -9.75 -14.09
CA ALA A 72 13.62 -9.25 -15.38
C ALA A 72 12.47 -8.26 -15.18
N HIS A 73 12.55 -7.08 -15.79
CA HIS A 73 11.48 -6.08 -15.72
C HIS A 73 10.18 -6.65 -16.32
N VAL A 74 9.08 -6.55 -15.57
CA VAL A 74 7.74 -6.91 -16.05
C VAL A 74 6.95 -5.66 -16.41
N VAL A 75 6.77 -4.75 -15.45
CA VAL A 75 6.01 -3.51 -15.64
C VAL A 75 6.40 -2.48 -14.59
N THR A 76 6.28 -1.20 -14.92
CA THR A 76 6.35 -0.11 -13.94
C THR A 76 5.04 0.65 -13.97
N HIS A 77 4.41 0.83 -12.81
CA HIS A 77 3.24 1.69 -12.66
C HIS A 77 3.62 2.97 -11.94
N TYR A 78 3.17 4.11 -12.46
CA TYR A 78 3.31 5.40 -11.81
C TYR A 78 1.97 5.81 -11.23
N VAL A 79 1.94 6.08 -9.92
CA VAL A 79 0.77 6.59 -9.21
C VAL A 79 1.05 8.02 -8.80
N SER A 80 0.23 8.96 -9.27
CA SER A 80 0.49 10.36 -8.94
C SER A 80 0.08 10.69 -7.51
N LEU A 81 1.05 11.15 -6.71
CA LEU A 81 0.81 11.53 -5.31
C LEU A 81 0.07 12.86 -5.19
N THR A 82 -0.04 13.60 -6.29
CA THR A 82 -0.82 14.84 -6.36
C THR A 82 -2.29 14.61 -5.97
N SER A 83 -2.88 13.49 -6.39
CA SER A 83 -4.25 13.10 -6.01
C SER A 83 -4.37 12.72 -4.53
N PHE A 84 -3.26 12.33 -3.89
CA PHE A 84 -3.19 12.00 -2.47
C PHE A 84 -2.95 13.22 -1.57
N HIS A 85 -2.74 14.42 -2.13
CA HIS A 85 -2.48 15.64 -1.34
C HIS A 85 -3.53 15.92 -0.27
N ARG A 86 -4.81 15.64 -0.54
CA ARG A 86 -5.88 15.81 0.47
C ARG A 86 -5.72 14.82 1.62
N ILE A 87 -5.46 13.56 1.30
CA ILE A 87 -5.24 12.47 2.27
C ILE A 87 -4.01 12.77 3.14
N PHE A 88 -2.90 13.24 2.54
CA PHE A 88 -1.71 13.63 3.30
C PHE A 88 -1.97 14.79 4.26
N LYS A 89 -2.75 15.80 3.84
CA LYS A 89 -3.17 16.89 4.72
C LYS A 89 -4.01 16.39 5.89
N ASP A 90 -4.97 15.52 5.63
CA ASP A 90 -5.82 14.93 6.66
C ASP A 90 -5.00 14.07 7.64
N TYR A 91 -4.05 13.29 7.14
CA TYR A 91 -3.11 12.53 7.96
C TYR A 91 -2.21 13.44 8.83
N PHE A 92 -1.71 14.54 8.28
CA PHE A 92 -0.92 15.51 9.04
C PHE A 92 -1.71 16.11 10.21
N LEU A 93 -3.00 16.40 10.02
CA LEU A 93 -3.89 16.87 11.10
C LEU A 93 -4.14 15.79 12.18
N ILE A 94 -4.22 14.53 11.78
CA ILE A 94 -4.32 13.39 12.71
C ILE A 94 -3.05 13.30 13.56
N CYS A 95 -1.86 13.40 12.95
CA CYS A 95 -0.59 13.41 13.68
C CYS A 95 -0.50 14.56 14.69
N GLN A 96 -0.92 15.77 14.32
CA GLN A 96 -0.97 16.90 15.26
C GLN A 96 -1.95 16.64 16.42
N SER A 97 -3.12 16.09 16.11
CA SER A 97 -4.14 15.76 17.12
C SER A 97 -3.64 14.69 18.10
N TYR A 98 -2.89 13.70 17.59
CA TYR A 98 -2.24 12.67 18.38
C TYR A 98 -1.16 13.26 19.29
N ASN A 99 -0.25 14.08 18.76
CA ASN A 99 0.80 14.74 19.55
C ASN A 99 0.23 15.60 20.69
N PHE A 100 -0.91 16.25 20.47
CA PHE A 100 -1.60 16.95 21.55
C PHE A 100 -2.22 15.98 22.57
N ALA A 101 -2.84 14.89 22.10
CA ALA A 101 -3.53 13.92 22.94
C ALA A 101 -2.57 13.09 23.82
N VAL A 102 -1.34 12.79 23.36
CA VAL A 102 -0.37 12.04 24.17
C VAL A 102 0.11 12.80 25.41
N THR A 103 0.00 14.13 25.42
CA THR A 103 0.38 14.95 26.59
C THR A 103 -0.66 14.86 27.71
N ARG A 104 -1.93 14.61 27.37
CA ARG A 104 -3.04 14.35 28.32
C ARG A 104 -3.98 13.30 27.72
N PRO A 105 -3.64 12.00 27.89
CA PRO A 105 -4.37 10.94 27.25
C PRO A 105 -5.76 10.81 27.87
N HIS A 106 -6.77 10.93 27.01
CA HIS A 106 -8.16 10.57 27.30
C HIS A 106 -8.59 9.49 26.31
N THR A 107 -9.03 8.34 26.82
CA THR A 107 -9.36 7.16 26.02
C THR A 107 -10.29 7.49 24.85
N GLN A 108 -11.39 8.19 25.12
CA GLN A 108 -12.36 8.61 24.09
C GLN A 108 -11.74 9.48 22.99
N ARG A 109 -10.73 10.30 23.32
CA ARG A 109 -10.02 11.15 22.35
C ARG A 109 -9.06 10.34 21.49
N LEU A 110 -8.37 9.37 22.08
CA LEU A 110 -7.50 8.45 21.33
C LEU A 110 -8.32 7.55 20.38
N GLU A 111 -9.44 7.02 20.84
CA GLU A 111 -10.37 6.25 20.01
C GLU A 111 -10.91 7.07 18.82
N ALA A 112 -11.27 8.34 19.06
CA ALA A 112 -11.70 9.24 17.98
C ALA A 112 -10.59 9.51 16.95
N ILE A 113 -9.34 9.64 17.41
CA ILE A 113 -8.16 9.80 16.54
C ILE A 113 -7.95 8.52 15.72
N ASP A 114 -8.06 7.34 16.34
CA ASP A 114 -7.88 6.05 15.67
C ASP A 114 -8.98 5.75 14.65
N MET A 115 -10.23 6.11 14.93
CA MET A 115 -11.32 6.03 13.94
C MET A 115 -11.05 6.93 12.74
N ARG A 116 -10.56 8.16 12.99
CA ARG A 116 -10.20 9.09 11.92
C ARG A 116 -9.02 8.58 11.09
N ARG A 117 -8.04 7.95 11.74
CA ARG A 117 -6.90 7.30 11.08
C ARG A 117 -7.36 6.23 10.10
N ARG A 118 -8.25 5.33 10.56
CA ARG A 118 -8.84 4.27 9.71
C ARG A 118 -9.56 4.84 8.49
N SER A 119 -10.42 5.85 8.68
CA SER A 119 -11.12 6.49 7.56
C SER A 119 -10.17 7.06 6.50
N VAL A 120 -9.04 7.68 6.91
CA VAL A 120 -8.03 8.19 5.96
C VAL A 120 -7.33 7.04 5.22
N HIS A 121 -7.03 5.93 5.91
CA HIS A 121 -6.46 4.74 5.26
C HIS A 121 -7.42 4.09 4.26
N ASP A 122 -8.72 4.00 4.59
CA ASP A 122 -9.73 3.43 3.69
C ASP A 122 -9.84 4.27 2.41
N SER A 123 -9.94 5.59 2.55
CA SER A 123 -9.98 6.51 1.40
C SER A 123 -8.70 6.46 0.56
N ALA A 124 -7.54 6.26 1.19
CA ALA A 124 -6.27 6.10 0.46
C ALA A 124 -6.22 4.78 -0.33
N SER A 125 -6.69 3.69 0.28
CA SER A 125 -6.73 2.38 -0.35
C SER A 125 -7.68 2.36 -1.54
N GLU A 126 -8.85 3.02 -1.41
CA GLU A 126 -9.82 3.16 -2.49
C GLU A 126 -9.24 3.97 -3.66
N LEU A 127 -8.61 5.12 -3.38
CA LEU A 127 -7.97 5.95 -4.41
C LEU A 127 -6.81 5.23 -5.12
N LEU A 128 -5.99 4.46 -4.38
CA LEU A 128 -4.95 3.61 -4.96
C LEU A 128 -5.56 2.57 -5.90
N ARG A 129 -6.66 1.93 -5.48
CA ARG A 129 -7.37 0.95 -6.30
C ARG A 129 -7.93 1.58 -7.57
N GLU A 130 -8.49 2.79 -7.50
CA GLU A 130 -8.99 3.51 -8.69
C GLU A 130 -7.88 3.89 -9.67
N GLN A 131 -6.72 4.33 -9.17
CA GLN A 131 -5.54 4.65 -10.00
C GLN A 131 -4.97 3.40 -10.69
N LEU A 132 -5.05 2.23 -10.02
CA LEU A 132 -4.52 0.96 -10.52
C LEU A 132 -5.54 0.14 -11.33
N ALA A 133 -6.84 0.29 -11.09
CA ALA A 133 -7.93 -0.41 -11.78
C ALA A 133 -7.89 -0.38 -13.32
N PRO A 134 -7.47 0.70 -14.00
CA PRO A 134 -7.34 0.66 -15.46
C PRO A 134 -6.20 -0.23 -15.96
N GLN A 135 -5.32 -0.75 -15.09
CA GLN A 135 -4.10 -1.48 -15.47
C GLN A 135 -3.95 -2.85 -14.79
N VAL A 136 -4.73 -3.14 -13.74
CA VAL A 136 -4.80 -4.45 -13.07
C VAL A 136 -6.26 -4.85 -12.93
N THR A 137 -6.60 -6.08 -13.32
CA THR A 137 -7.91 -6.66 -13.00
C THR A 137 -7.92 -7.00 -11.50
N PRO A 138 -8.67 -6.29 -10.65
CA PRO A 138 -8.87 -6.78 -9.29
C PRO A 138 -9.67 -8.07 -9.42
N CYS A 139 -9.14 -9.19 -8.92
CA CYS A 139 -9.94 -10.39 -8.74
C CYS A 139 -11.02 -10.08 -7.70
N LEU A 140 -12.18 -9.60 -8.16
CA LEU A 140 -13.41 -9.63 -7.40
C LEU A 140 -13.80 -11.11 -7.27
N SER A 141 -13.33 -11.77 -6.22
CA SER A 141 -14.00 -12.96 -5.72
C SER A 141 -15.21 -12.53 -4.89
N ASN A 142 -16.20 -11.92 -5.54
CA ASN A 142 -17.59 -11.98 -5.09
C ASN A 142 -18.27 -13.07 -5.91
N ASP A 143 -18.03 -14.32 -5.53
CA ASP A 143 -18.92 -15.42 -5.84
C ASP A 143 -18.95 -16.34 -4.62
N VAL A 144 -19.64 -15.88 -3.59
CA VAL A 144 -20.33 -16.77 -2.66
C VAL A 144 -21.79 -16.36 -2.69
N SER A 145 -22.43 -16.66 -3.82
CA SER A 145 -23.83 -17.09 -3.79
C SER A 145 -23.84 -18.43 -3.07
N ILE A 146 -24.47 -18.49 -1.90
CA ILE A 146 -24.96 -19.76 -1.35
C ILE A 146 -26.47 -19.55 -1.11
N PRO A 147 -27.31 -20.52 -1.52
CA PRO A 147 -28.77 -20.41 -1.60
C PRO A 147 -29.48 -20.20 -0.27
#